data_AF-A0A7L5ZJM5-F1
#
_entry.id   AF-A0A7L5ZJM5-F1
#
_cell.length_a   1.000
_cell.length_b   1.000
_cell.length_c   1.000
_cell.angle_alpha   90.00
_cell.angle_beta   90.00
_cell.angle_gamma   90.00
#
_symmetry.space_group_name_H-M   'P 1'
#
loop_
_entity.id
_entity.type
_entity.pdbx_description
1 polymer ?
#
loop_
_entity_poly.entity_id
_entity_poly.type
_entity_poly.pdbx_seq_one_letter_code
_entity_poly.pdbx_strand_id
1 'polypeptide(L)'
;MSRKAIINTVLAVAMVAIFMVSFAIGGGARVNTENPEERFGGTDDKATTAIQEIDPNYQPWFSHFFEPASGEVESGLFAMQAAIGGAVLGFAIGGYWGRRKGEKATSAGAAPAPSDAVPEPGA
;
A
#
# COMPACT_ATOMS: atom_id res chain seq x y z
N MET A 1 -29.12 -1.92 -4.06
CA MET A 1 -27.75 -2.43 -4.29
C MET A 1 -27.35 -3.36 -3.16
N SER A 2 -26.58 -4.43 -3.42
CA SER A 2 -26.13 -5.33 -2.35
C SER A 2 -25.15 -4.61 -1.41
N ARG A 3 -25.16 -4.94 -0.11
CA ARG A 3 -24.23 -4.35 0.88
C ARG A 3 -22.76 -4.43 0.43
N LYS A 4 -22.40 -5.50 -0.29
CA LYS A 4 -21.06 -5.72 -0.86
C LYS A 4 -20.75 -4.72 -1.99
N ALA A 5 -21.72 -4.47 -2.88
CA ALA A 5 -21.58 -3.49 -3.94
C ALA A 5 -21.40 -2.07 -3.36
N ILE A 6 -22.19 -1.71 -2.34
CA ILE A 6 -22.06 -0.41 -1.66
C ILE A 6 -20.67 -0.26 -1.04
N ILE A 7 -20.18 -1.27 -0.30
CA ILE A 7 -18.84 -1.23 0.31
C ILE A 7 -17.76 -1.08 -0.75
N ASN A 8 -17.79 -1.85 -1.83
CA ASN A 8 -16.80 -1.75 -2.90
C ASN A 8 -16.83 -0.38 -3.59
N THR A 9 -18.02 0.17 -3.84
CA THR A 9 -18.17 1.52 -4.41
C THR A 9 -17.62 2.58 -3.47
N VAL A 10 -17.90 2.50 -2.16
CA VAL A 10 -17.36 3.44 -1.17
C VAL A 10 -15.84 3.33 -1.09
N LEU A 11 -15.27 2.12 -1.10
CA LEU A 11 -13.82 1.92 -1.11
C LEU A 11 -13.18 2.52 -2.38
N ALA A 12 -13.79 2.32 -3.55
CA ALA A 12 -13.30 2.89 -4.80
C ALA A 12 -13.35 4.43 -4.78
N VAL A 13 -14.46 5.01 -4.30
CA VAL A 13 -14.61 6.46 -4.16
C VAL A 13 -13.61 7.03 -3.15
N ALA A 14 -13.41 6.36 -2.01
CA ALA A 14 -12.44 6.77 -1.01
C ALA A 14 -11.00 6.76 -1.58
N MET A 15 -10.65 5.75 -2.38
CA MET A 15 -9.35 5.69 -3.05
C MET A 15 -9.17 6.85 -4.03
N VAL A 16 -10.17 7.14 -4.87
CA VAL A 16 -10.15 8.30 -5.78
C VAL A 16 -10.07 9.61 -5.01
N ALA A 17 -10.81 9.74 -3.91
CA ALA A 17 -10.78 10.93 -3.06
C ALA A 17 -9.38 11.15 -2.45
N ILE A 18 -8.71 10.10 -1.97
CA ILE A 18 -7.33 10.18 -1.46
C ILE A 18 -6.40 10.68 -2.57
N PHE A 19 -6.48 10.13 -3.78
CA PHE A 19 -5.68 10.60 -4.92
C PHE A 19 -5.95 12.07 -5.25
N MET A 20 -7.23 12.47 -5.27
CA MET A 20 -7.63 13.86 -5.55
C MET A 20 -7.14 14.82 -4.46
N VAL A 21 -7.18 14.43 -3.18
CA VAL A 21 -6.65 15.23 -2.06
C VAL A 21 -5.13 15.32 -2.15
N SER A 22 -4.43 14.22 -2.41
CA SER A 22 -2.98 14.21 -2.62
C SER A 22 -2.59 15.10 -3.80
N PHE A 23 -3.38 15.12 -4.88
CA PHE A 23 -3.16 16.02 -6.02
C PHE A 23 -3.58 17.46 -5.73
N ALA A 24 -4.56 17.72 -4.87
CA ALA A 24 -4.92 19.08 -4.50
C ALA A 24 -3.84 19.72 -3.60
N ILE A 25 -3.32 18.95 -2.63
CA ILE A 25 -2.29 19.39 -1.68
C ILE A 25 -0.92 19.41 -2.37
N GLY A 26 -0.56 18.30 -3.01
CA GLY A 26 0.74 18.13 -3.67
C GLY A 26 0.79 18.76 -5.05
N GLY A 27 -0.32 18.83 -5.78
CA GLY A 27 -0.49 19.26 -7.18
C GLY A 27 -1.01 20.69 -7.38
N GLY A 28 -1.77 21.25 -6.45
CA GLY A 28 -2.53 22.49 -6.64
C GLY A 28 -1.73 23.77 -6.40
N ALA A 29 -1.38 24.49 -7.49
CA ALA A 29 -1.24 25.94 -7.68
C ALA A 29 -0.59 26.88 -6.62
N ARG A 30 -0.16 26.39 -5.46
CA ARG A 30 0.36 27.20 -4.34
C ARG A 30 1.77 26.81 -3.91
N VAL A 31 2.28 25.67 -4.37
CA VAL A 31 3.55 25.14 -3.85
C VAL A 31 4.68 25.18 -4.88
N ASN A 32 4.50 24.92 -6.18
CA ASN A 32 5.65 24.91 -7.10
C ASN A 32 5.23 25.18 -8.56
N THR A 33 5.48 26.39 -9.07
CA THR A 33 5.49 26.69 -10.51
C THR A 33 6.91 26.63 -11.09
N GLU A 34 7.95 26.56 -10.25
CA GLU A 34 9.31 26.81 -10.72
C GLU A 34 10.10 25.55 -11.12
N ASN A 35 9.87 24.37 -10.53
CA ASN A 35 10.52 23.12 -11.00
C ASN A 35 9.60 21.90 -10.84
N PRO A 36 9.06 21.31 -11.92
CA PRO A 36 8.22 20.10 -11.84
C PRO A 36 9.01 18.85 -11.42
N GLU A 37 10.34 18.84 -11.62
CA GLU A 37 11.20 17.67 -11.39
C GLU A 37 11.54 17.47 -9.91
N GLU A 38 11.68 18.55 -9.13
CA GLU A 38 11.93 18.50 -7.68
C GLU A 38 10.68 18.09 -6.86
N ARG A 39 9.52 17.99 -7.51
CA ARG A 39 8.23 17.72 -6.85
C ARG A 39 8.16 16.30 -6.26
N PHE A 40 8.90 15.37 -6.85
CA PHE A 40 8.95 13.96 -6.46
C PHE A 40 10.40 13.50 -6.19
N GLY A 41 11.25 14.41 -5.70
CA GLY A 41 12.62 14.11 -5.31
C GLY A 41 12.71 13.10 -4.16
N GLY A 42 13.83 12.41 -4.10
CA GLY A 42 14.14 11.44 -3.07
C GLY A 42 14.23 12.07 -1.68
N THR A 43 14.28 11.24 -0.64
CA THR A 43 14.57 11.74 0.72
C THR A 43 16.01 12.25 0.83
N ASP A 44 16.91 11.75 -0.01
CA ASP A 44 18.32 12.13 -0.02
C ASP A 44 18.55 13.58 -0.51
N ASP A 45 17.81 14.02 -1.52
CA ASP A 45 17.85 15.40 -2.03
C ASP A 45 17.61 16.41 -0.90
N LYS A 46 16.56 16.18 -0.11
CA LYS A 46 16.19 17.04 1.02
C LYS A 46 17.24 17.04 2.12
N ALA A 47 17.87 15.89 2.37
CA ALA A 47 18.92 15.77 3.36
C ALA A 47 20.17 16.54 2.94
N THR A 48 20.56 16.42 1.67
CA THR A 48 21.71 17.12 1.10
C THR A 48 21.51 18.63 1.10
N THR A 49 20.33 19.13 0.69
CA THR A 49 20.01 20.56 0.75
C THR A 49 20.10 21.09 2.19
N ALA A 50 19.51 20.39 3.16
CA ALA A 50 19.53 20.82 4.56
C ALA A 50 20.97 20.83 5.13
N ILE A 51 21.80 19.87 4.76
CA ILE A 51 23.21 19.82 5.19
C ILE A 51 24.00 21.00 4.60
N GLN A 52 23.81 21.30 3.32
CA GLN A 52 24.47 22.43 2.65
C GLN A 52 24.04 23.80 3.22
N GLU A 53 22.80 23.92 3.68
CA GLU A 53 22.31 25.12 4.38
C GLU A 53 22.96 25.30 5.76
N ILE A 54 23.18 24.20 6.49
CA ILE A 54 23.75 24.22 7.85
C ILE A 54 25.27 24.42 7.81
N ASP A 55 25.97 23.78 6.88
CA ASP A 55 27.41 23.92 6.69
C ASP A 55 27.76 24.05 5.20
N PRO A 56 28.00 25.29 4.71
CA PRO A 56 28.33 25.56 3.32
C PRO A 56 29.66 24.93 2.87
N ASN A 57 30.53 24.53 3.80
CA ASN A 57 31.82 23.91 3.47
C ASN A 57 31.77 22.39 3.55
N TYR A 58 30.60 21.79 3.80
CA TYR A 58 30.44 20.36 3.90
C TYR A 58 30.81 19.66 2.60
N GLN A 59 31.73 18.69 2.69
CA GLN A 59 32.12 17.84 1.58
C GLN A 59 31.46 16.46 1.75
N PRO A 60 30.75 15.93 0.74
CA PRO A 60 30.19 14.59 0.79
C PRO A 60 31.28 13.55 1.08
N TRP A 61 31.09 12.76 2.13
CA TRP A 61 32.01 11.67 2.52
C TRP A 61 31.76 10.38 1.73
N PHE A 62 30.70 10.35 0.91
CA PHE A 62 30.33 9.25 0.04
C PHE A 62 29.77 9.80 -1.27
N SER A 63 30.15 9.18 -2.39
CA SER A 63 29.60 9.45 -3.71
C SER A 63 28.93 8.19 -4.24
N HIS A 64 27.75 8.32 -4.85
CA HIS A 64 27.04 7.21 -5.43
C HIS A 64 27.91 6.51 -6.49
N PHE A 65 28.09 5.19 -6.37
CA PHE A 65 28.80 4.39 -7.40
C PHE A 65 28.01 4.29 -8.71
N PHE A 66 26.71 4.57 -8.66
CA PHE A 66 25.81 4.61 -9.79
C PHE A 66 24.81 5.74 -9.57
N GLU A 67 24.79 6.69 -10.49
CA GLU A 67 23.85 7.79 -10.51
C GLU A 67 23.01 7.64 -11.79
N PRO A 68 21.68 7.50 -11.68
CA PRO A 68 20.82 7.40 -12.86
C PRO A 68 21.01 8.64 -13.75
N ALA A 69 21.12 8.42 -15.06
CA ALA A 69 21.35 9.51 -16.02
C ALA A 69 20.21 10.55 -16.10
N SER A 70 19.09 10.32 -15.39
CA SER A 70 17.94 11.23 -15.28
C SER A 70 17.15 10.94 -13.99
N GLY A 71 16.67 12.00 -13.32
CA GLY A 71 15.80 11.90 -12.14
C GLY A 71 14.46 11.21 -12.41
N GLU A 72 14.03 11.13 -13.67
CA GLU A 72 12.85 10.35 -14.08
C GLU A 72 13.06 8.85 -13.88
N VAL A 73 14.28 8.37 -14.14
CA VAL A 73 14.64 6.95 -13.98
C VAL A 73 14.69 6.59 -12.49
N GLU A 74 15.24 7.48 -11.67
CA GLU A 74 15.24 7.34 -10.21
C GLU A 74 13.81 7.25 -9.66
N SER A 75 12.96 8.21 -10.03
CA SER A 75 11.54 8.22 -9.64
C SER A 75 10.80 6.96 -10.13
N GLY A 76 11.12 6.48 -11.33
CA GLY A 76 10.58 5.23 -11.88
C GLY A 76 10.98 3.99 -11.08
N LEU A 77 12.23 3.92 -10.60
CA LEU A 77 12.70 2.82 -9.75
C LEU A 77 11.97 2.81 -8.40
N PHE A 78 11.77 3.98 -7.78
CA PHE A 78 10.97 4.09 -6.56
C PHE A 78 9.50 3.72 -6.77
N ALA A 79 8.89 4.15 -7.87
CA ALA A 79 7.52 3.78 -8.22
C ALA A 79 7.37 2.26 -8.39
N MET A 80 8.33 1.60 -9.03
CA MET A 80 8.36 0.14 -9.17
C MET A 80 8.46 -0.57 -7.81
N GLN A 81 9.35 -0.09 -6.92
CA GLN A 81 9.47 -0.63 -5.56
C GLN A 81 8.16 -0.48 -4.78
N ALA A 82 7.52 0.68 -4.86
CA ALA A 82 6.24 0.96 -4.22
C ALA A 82 5.12 0.05 -4.77
N ALA A 83 5.08 -0.19 -6.09
CA ALA A 83 4.11 -1.07 -6.71
C ALA A 83 4.25 -2.53 -6.22
N ILE A 84 5.49 -3.03 -6.16
CA ILE A 84 5.77 -4.38 -5.65
C ILE A 84 5.41 -4.48 -4.17
N GLY A 85 5.83 -3.52 -3.35
CA GLY A 85 5.52 -3.47 -1.92
C GLY A 85 4.00 -3.45 -1.65
N GLY A 86 3.27 -2.64 -2.43
CA GLY A 86 1.81 -2.57 -2.37
C GLY A 86 1.14 -3.90 -2.75
N ALA A 87 1.63 -4.59 -3.78
CA ALA A 87 1.10 -5.89 -4.19
C ALA A 87 1.30 -6.95 -3.11
N VAL A 88 2.51 -7.03 -2.53
CA VAL A 88 2.83 -7.97 -1.43
C VAL A 88 1.96 -7.69 -0.20
N LEU A 89 1.85 -6.43 0.20
CA LEU A 89 1.03 -6.04 1.36
C LEU A 89 -0.46 -6.35 1.13
N GLY A 90 -0.97 -6.04 -0.06
CA GLY A 90 -2.35 -6.35 -0.46
C GLY A 90 -2.63 -7.85 -0.42
N PHE A 91 -1.73 -8.67 -0.93
CA PHE A 91 -1.84 -10.13 -0.87
C PHE A 91 -1.84 -10.65 0.57
N ALA A 92 -0.94 -10.16 1.43
CA ALA A 92 -0.86 -10.56 2.82
C ALA A 92 -2.14 -10.23 3.60
N ILE A 93 -2.66 -9.00 3.46
CA ILE A 93 -3.91 -8.57 4.10
C ILE A 93 -5.10 -9.38 3.57
N GLY A 94 -5.17 -9.60 2.26
CA GLY A 94 -6.20 -10.40 1.61
C GLY A 94 -6.21 -11.85 2.11
N GLY A 95 -5.03 -12.48 2.21
CA GLY A 95 -4.87 -13.82 2.76
C GLY A 95 -5.33 -13.92 4.21
N TYR A 96 -5.00 -12.93 5.05
CA TYR A 96 -5.41 -12.90 6.45
C TYR A 96 -6.94 -12.82 6.62
N TRP A 97 -7.61 -11.96 5.86
CA TRP A 97 -9.08 -11.85 5.89
C TRP A 97 -9.79 -13.04 5.23
N GLY A 98 -9.21 -13.65 4.20
CA GLY A 98 -9.74 -14.83 3.54
C GLY A 98 -9.82 -16.05 4.47
N ARG A 99 -8.77 -16.28 5.28
CA ARG A 99 -8.71 -17.42 6.22
C ARG A 99 -9.83 -17.40 7.26
N ARG A 100 -10.10 -16.22 7.85
CA ARG A 100 -11.19 -16.04 8.84
C ARG A 100 -12.59 -16.31 8.27
N LYS A 101 -12.76 -16.19 6.95
CA LYS A 101 -14.04 -16.45 6.27
C LYS A 101 -14.22 -17.94 5.96
N GLY A 102 -13.13 -18.65 5.68
CA GLY A 102 -13.11 -20.11 5.52
C GLY A 102 -13.43 -20.83 6.82
N GLU A 103 -12.85 -20.41 7.94
CA GLU A 103 -13.09 -21.01 9.27
C GLU A 103 -14.57 -20.93 9.68
N LYS A 104 -15.23 -19.79 9.45
CA LYS A 104 -16.67 -19.64 9.71
C LYS A 104 -17.56 -20.50 8.81
N ALA A 105 -17.14 -20.76 7.57
CA ALA A 105 -17.88 -21.63 6.65
C ALA A 105 -17.78 -23.10 7.07
N THR A 106 -16.61 -23.54 7.56
CA THR A 106 -16.40 -24.89 8.08
C THR A 106 -17.19 -25.14 9.38
N SER A 107 -17.23 -24.17 10.30
CA SER A 107 -17.98 -24.31 11.56
C SER A 107 -19.51 -24.30 11.38
N ALA A 108 -20.03 -23.66 10.32
CA ALA A 108 -21.46 -23.62 10.03
C ALA A 108 -21.99 -24.87 9.28
N GLY A 109 -21.10 -25.66 8.68
CA GLY A 109 -21.43 -26.89 7.96
C GLY A 109 -21.29 -28.19 8.76
N ALA A 110 -20.74 -28.13 9.98
CA ALA A 110 -20.64 -29.28 10.86
C ALA A 110 -22.01 -29.55 11.53
N ALA A 111 -22.85 -30.35 10.88
CA ALA A 111 -24.09 -30.87 11.47
C ALA A 111 -23.79 -31.63 12.78
N PRO A 112 -24.69 -31.60 13.79
CA PRO A 112 -24.47 -32.30 15.04
C PRO A 112 -24.33 -33.81 14.77
N ALA A 113 -23.31 -34.41 15.38
CA ALA A 113 -23.02 -35.84 15.24
C ALA A 113 -24.23 -36.70 15.63
N PRO A 114 -24.43 -37.88 15.00
CA PRO A 114 -25.57 -38.74 15.32
C PRO A 114 -25.42 -39.22 16.76
N SER A 115 -26.31 -38.72 17.63
CA SER A 115 -26.46 -39.18 19.01
C SER A 115 -26.97 -40.63 19.00
N ASP A 116 -26.11 -41.55 19.41
CA ASP A 116 -26.41 -42.76 20.19
C ASP A 116 -27.73 -43.49 19.84
N ALA A 117 -27.75 -44.20 18.71
CA ALA A 117 -28.68 -45.31 18.53
C ALA A 117 -28.03 -46.58 19.09
N VAL A 118 -28.28 -46.85 20.37
CA VAL A 118 -28.01 -48.15 21.01
C VAL A 118 -28.79 -49.22 20.24
N PRO A 119 -28.15 -50.27 19.69
CA PRO A 119 -28.89 -51.35 19.05
C PRO A 119 -29.59 -52.18 20.13
N GLU A 120 -30.93 -52.23 20.09
CA GLU A 120 -31.69 -53.16 20.93
C GLU A 120 -31.35 -54.61 20.57
N PRO A 121 -31.16 -55.51 21.56
CA PRO A 121 -30.85 -56.90 21.34
C PRO A 121 -32.11 -57.67 20.94
N GLY A 122 -31.91 -58.71 20.11
CA GLY A 122 -32.98 -59.37 19.36
C GLY A 122 -34.15 -59.94 20.16
N ALA A 123 -35.29 -60.01 19.47
CA ALA A 123 -36.37 -60.96 19.66
C ALA A 123 -37.16 -61.07 18.33
#